data_AF-A0A7W4Z737-F1
#
_entry.id   AF-A0A7W4Z737-F1
#
_cell.length_a   1.000
_cell.length_b   1.000
_cell.length_c   1.000
_cell.angle_alpha   90.00
_cell.angle_beta   90.00
_cell.angle_gamma   90.00
#
_symmetry.space_group_name_H-M   'P 1'
#
loop_
_entity.id
_entity.type
_entity.pdbx_description
1 polymer ?
#
loop_
_entity_poly.entity_id
_entity_poly.type
_entity_poly.pdbx_seq_one_letter_code
_entity_poly.pdbx_strand_id
1 'polypeptide(L)' 'MSSGANSLNYNLYTDPTYLTVWGDGNGGTATVPGAIGVLLLPIDHVVYGRIPAGQNSAAGNYSDTISVTVTY' A
#
# COMPACT_ATOMS: atom_id res chain seq x y z
N MET A 1 -8.73 6.75 -0.84
CA MET A 1 -8.76 7.64 -2.02
C MET A 1 -10.06 8.42 -2.02
N SER A 2 -10.00 9.71 -2.33
CA SER A 2 -11.17 10.59 -2.35
C SER A 2 -11.31 11.36 -3.65
N SER A 3 -12.56 11.73 -3.98
CA SER A 3 -12.93 12.59 -5.09
C SER A 3 -14.15 13.42 -4.69
N GLY A 4 -13.92 14.66 -4.25
CA GLY A 4 -14.97 15.48 -3.64
C GLY A 4 -15.58 14.77 -2.42
N ALA A 5 -16.90 14.57 -2.42
CA ALA A 5 -17.63 13.84 -1.37
C ALA A 5 -17.59 12.30 -1.53
N ASN A 6 -17.03 11.79 -2.63
CA ASN A 6 -16.97 10.36 -2.88
C ASN A 6 -15.67 9.76 -2.36
N SER A 7 -15.73 8.54 -1.85
CA SER A 7 -14.56 7.75 -1.49
C SER A 7 -14.48 6.46 -2.31
N LEU A 8 -13.25 5.99 -2.50
CA LEU A 8 -12.97 4.66 -3.03
C LEU A 8 -12.06 3.96 -2.02
N ASN A 9 -12.55 2.81 -1.53
CA ASN A 9 -11.81 1.97 -0.61
C ASN A 9 -10.71 1.25 -1.36
N TYR A 10 -9.56 1.14 -0.72
CA TYR A 10 -8.38 0.48 -1.21
C TYR A 10 -7.55 0.07 0.00
N ASN A 11 -6.62 -0.85 -0.20
CA ASN A 11 -5.64 -1.18 0.82
C ASN A 11 -4.29 -1.55 0.18
N LEU A 12 -3.24 -1.52 0.99
CA LEU A 12 -1.88 -1.83 0.59
C LEU A 12 -1.44 -3.14 1.26
N TYR A 13 -0.62 -3.91 0.56
CA TYR A 13 -0.24 -5.27 0.94
C TYR A 13 1.25 -5.50 0.71
N THR A 14 1.83 -6.41 1.49
CA THR A 14 3.26 -6.73 1.43
C THR A 14 3.64 -7.59 0.22
N ASP A 15 2.67 -8.27 -0.39
CA ASP A 15 2.89 -9.24 -1.46
C ASP A 15 1.64 -9.36 -2.39
N PRO A 16 1.76 -9.98 -3.57
CA PRO A 16 0.68 -10.02 -4.56
C PRO A 16 -0.46 -10.99 -4.23
N THR A 17 -0.39 -11.74 -3.12
CA THR A 17 -1.51 -12.56 -2.64
C THR A 17 -2.57 -11.74 -1.91
N TYR A 18 -2.24 -10.50 -1.53
CA TYR A 18 -3.11 -9.59 -0.78
C TYR A 18 -3.63 -10.15 0.55
N LEU A 19 -2.87 -11.06 1.18
CA LEU A 19 -3.24 -11.68 2.45
C LEU A 19 -2.78 -10.84 3.65
N THR A 20 -1.60 -10.24 3.54
CA THR A 20 -0.99 -9.46 4.62
C THR A 20 -1.04 -7.98 4.30
N VAL A 21 -1.76 -7.22 5.15
CA VAL A 21 -1.90 -5.77 5.02
C VAL A 21 -0.57 -5.10 5.37
N TRP A 22 -0.13 -4.17 4.53
CA TRP A 22 1.05 -3.36 4.79
C TRP A 22 0.75 -2.25 5.79
N GLY A 23 1.60 -2.09 6.80
CA GLY A 23 1.44 -1.10 7.85
C GLY A 23 2.65 -1.03 8.79
N ASP A 24 2.40 -0.59 10.00
CA ASP A 24 3.42 -0.38 11.05
C ASP A 24 3.75 -1.65 11.86
N GLY A 25 3.07 -2.76 11.60
CA GLY A 25 3.24 -4.00 12.37
C GLY A 25 2.24 -4.15 13.52
N ASN A 26 1.39 -3.13 13.76
CA ASN A 26 0.33 -3.18 14.75
C ASN A 26 -1.02 -3.56 14.10
N GLY A 27 -1.97 -4.00 14.92
CA GLY A 27 -3.33 -4.32 14.46
C GLY A 27 -3.43 -5.45 13.42
N GLY A 28 -2.42 -6.33 13.36
CA GLY A 28 -2.36 -7.41 12.36
C GLY A 28 -1.79 -7.00 11.00
N THR A 29 -1.26 -5.78 10.87
CA THR A 29 -0.47 -5.37 9.70
C THR A 29 0.96 -5.87 9.79
N ALA A 30 1.71 -5.79 8.68
CA ALA A 30 3.12 -6.11 8.64
C ALA A 30 3.93 -5.01 7.96
N THR A 31 5.17 -4.86 8.40
CA THR A 31 6.19 -4.04 7.72
C THR A 31 6.84 -4.83 6.58
N VAL A 32 7.43 -4.11 5.63
CA VAL A 32 8.31 -4.72 4.62
C VAL A 32 9.74 -4.62 5.15
N PRO A 33 10.42 -5.74 5.40
CA PRO A 33 11.79 -5.71 5.93
C PRO A 33 12.74 -5.05 4.93
N GLY A 34 13.65 -4.23 5.46
CA GLY A 34 14.80 -3.75 4.71
C GLY A 34 15.70 -4.91 4.29
N ALA A 35 16.31 -4.82 3.11
CA ALA A 35 17.39 -5.70 2.71
C ALA A 35 18.57 -4.87 2.19
N ILE A 36 19.78 -5.40 2.33
CA ILE A 36 20.96 -4.79 1.71
C ILE A 36 21.20 -5.53 0.40
N GLY A 37 21.19 -4.79 -0.72
CA GLY A 37 21.50 -5.36 -2.02
C GLY A 37 22.92 -5.94 -2.05
N VAL A 38 23.10 -7.03 -2.78
CA VAL A 38 24.43 -7.61 -3.02
C VAL A 38 25.31 -6.52 -3.67
N LEU A 39 26.54 -6.35 -3.17
CA LEU A 39 27.46 -5.28 -3.60
C LEU A 39 26.93 -3.85 -3.38
N LEU A 40 26.06 -3.61 -2.39
CA LEU A 40 25.46 -2.30 -2.10
C LEU A 40 24.63 -1.72 -3.26
N LEU A 41 24.10 -2.60 -4.12
CA LEU A 41 23.19 -2.20 -5.18
C LEU A 41 21.84 -1.74 -4.60
N PRO A 42 21.15 -0.79 -5.26
CA PRO A 42 19.78 -0.42 -4.89
C PRO A 42 18.86 -1.64 -4.92
N ILE A 43 17.88 -1.65 -4.01
CA ILE A 43 16.83 -2.66 -3.97
C ILE A 43 15.47 -1.98 -4.05
N ASP A 44 14.53 -2.66 -4.72
CA ASP A 44 13.16 -2.20 -4.81
C ASP A 44 12.34 -2.74 -3.63
N HIS A 45 11.64 -1.85 -2.93
CA HIS A 45 10.65 -2.20 -1.92
C HIS A 45 9.25 -2.07 -2.54
N VAL A 46 8.71 -3.19 -3.02
CA VAL A 46 7.42 -3.22 -3.71
C VAL A 46 6.27 -3.30 -2.70
N VAL A 47 5.30 -2.39 -2.84
CA VAL A 47 4.03 -2.42 -2.09
C VAL A 47 2.89 -2.64 -3.09
N TYR A 48 1.98 -3.54 -2.77
CA TYR A 48 0.89 -3.95 -3.67
C TYR A 48 -0.42 -3.29 -3.26
N GLY A 49 -0.97 -2.44 -4.12
CA GLY A 49 -2.28 -1.82 -3.89
C GLY A 49 -3.42 -2.65 -4.47
N ARG A 50 -4.56 -2.71 -3.76
CA ARG A 50 -5.79 -3.33 -4.26
C ARG A 50 -7.02 -2.48 -3.96
N ILE A 51 -7.86 -2.32 -4.97
CA ILE A 51 -9.21 -1.75 -4.87
C ILE A 51 -10.20 -2.92 -4.94
N PRO A 52 -11.00 -3.19 -3.89
CA PRO A 52 -12.04 -4.21 -3.95
C PRO A 52 -13.07 -3.93 -5.05
N ALA A 53 -13.49 -4.98 -5.76
CA ALA A 53 -14.55 -4.90 -6.75
C ALA A 53 -15.92 -4.62 -6.10
N GLY A 54 -16.88 -4.13 -6.89
CA GLY A 54 -18.26 -3.90 -6.43
C GLY A 54 -18.48 -2.59 -5.69
N GLN A 55 -17.50 -1.67 -5.71
CA GLN A 55 -17.69 -0.32 -5.18
C GLN A 55 -18.42 0.55 -6.21
N ASN A 56 -19.68 0.90 -5.91
CA ASN A 56 -20.47 1.78 -6.75
C ASN A 56 -20.15 3.26 -6.44
N SER A 57 -18.98 3.72 -6.86
CA SER A 57 -18.54 5.11 -6.71
C SER A 57 -18.72 5.89 -8.03
N ALA A 58 -18.93 7.20 -7.95
CA ALA A 58 -19.10 8.04 -9.13
C ALA A 58 -17.87 8.00 -10.06
N ALA A 59 -18.07 8.17 -11.36
CA ALA A 59 -16.97 8.28 -12.30
C ALA A 59 -16.18 9.57 -12.03
N GLY A 60 -14.85 9.46 -11.98
CA GLY A 60 -13.96 10.60 -11.74
C GLY A 60 -12.56 10.18 -11.32
N ASN A 61 -11.70 11.17 -11.13
CA ASN A 61 -10.34 10.96 -10.62
C ASN A 61 -10.38 10.85 -9.09
N TYR A 62 -9.84 9.76 -8.56
CA TYR A 62 -9.64 9.54 -7.13
C TYR A 62 -8.14 9.56 -6.82
N SER A 63 -7.74 10.29 -5.78
CA SER A 63 -6.35 10.36 -5.33
C SER A 63 -6.24 10.12 -3.83
N ASP A 64 -5.06 9.72 -3.39
CA ASP A 64 -4.70 9.64 -1.97
C ASP A 64 -3.20 9.91 -1.80
N THR A 65 -2.78 10.25 -0.58
CA THR A 65 -1.37 10.47 -0.23
C THR A 65 -0.93 9.47 0.81
N ILE A 66 0.08 8.65 0.49
CA ILE A 66 0.62 7.62 1.38
C ILE A 66 1.93 8.12 2.00
N SER A 67 1.98 8.20 3.33
CA SER A 67 3.20 8.53 4.06
C SER A 67 3.97 7.27 4.42
N VAL A 68 5.26 7.22 4.03
CA VAL A 68 6.13 6.05 4.25
C VAL A 68 7.26 6.43 5.20
N THR A 69 7.43 5.64 6.26
CA THR A 69 8.56 5.77 7.19
C THR A 69 9.58 4.67 6.92
N VAL A 70 10.85 5.05 6.74
CA VAL A 70 11.96 4.12 6.55
C VAL A 70 12.90 4.22 7.75
N THR A 71 13.17 3.09 8.38
CA THR A 71 14.09 2.97 9.53
C THR A 71 15.36 2.21 9.09
N TYR A 72 16.54 2.70 9.48
CA TYR A 72 17.85 2.14 9.13
C TYR A 72 18.67 1.78 10.37
#